data_AF-A0A6P3YD48-F1
#
_entry.id   AF-A0A6P3YD48-F1
#
_cell.length_a   1.000
_cell.length_b   1.000
_cell.length_c   1.000
_cell.angle_alpha   90.00
_cell.angle_beta   90.00
_cell.angle_gamma   90.00
#
_symmetry.space_group_name_H-M   'P 1'
#
loop_
_entity.id
_entity.type
_entity.pdbx_description
1 polymer ?
#
loop_
_entity_poly.entity_id
_entity_poly.type
_entity_poly.pdbx_seq_one_letter_code
_entity_poly.pdbx_strand_id
1 'polypeptide(L)'
;MLNALILTLVLHVSGQIDIMCEELKTISSTCKSNPSSTKSLVKLHQKIISLSNNIEKFFSFVALLQFIWNTLVICSIGFMVVISLDTNTESKSGVMIQFIIPYLAVTIEAFVFCFAGEYLSTKSRSIGDAAYEAVWYDLSISECRILLFVILRSQKRLTITAGNVMDLSLEGFTSIMKASASYISVLHAMY
;
A
#
# COMPACT_ATOMS: atom_id res chain seq x y z
N MET A 1 -3.73 3.97 15.89
CA MET A 1 -4.45 5.07 15.19
C MET A 1 -3.90 5.33 13.79
N LEU A 2 -2.58 5.46 13.60
CA LEU A 2 -2.00 5.76 12.29
C LEU A 2 -2.34 4.73 11.20
N ASN A 3 -2.23 3.43 11.52
CA ASN A 3 -2.56 2.35 10.59
C ASN A 3 -4.04 2.35 10.18
N ALA A 4 -4.94 2.69 11.11
CA ALA A 4 -6.36 2.82 10.81
C ALA A 4 -6.64 4.04 9.91
N LEU A 5 -5.91 5.15 10.11
CA LEU A 5 -6.03 6.35 9.28
C LEU A 5 -5.56 6.08 7.85
N ILE A 6 -4.36 5.52 7.67
CA ILE A 6 -3.84 5.20 6.32
C ILE A 6 -4.73 4.16 5.63
N LEU A 7 -5.20 3.14 6.36
CA LEU A 7 -6.09 2.12 5.79
C LEU A 7 -7.41 2.75 5.35
N THR A 8 -8.04 3.58 6.18
CA THR A 8 -9.29 4.28 5.81
C THR A 8 -9.09 5.17 4.59
N LEU A 9 -7.98 5.92 4.51
CA LEU A 9 -7.67 6.78 3.37
C LEU A 9 -7.43 5.97 2.10
N VAL A 10 -6.65 4.88 2.18
CA VAL A 10 -6.40 3.96 1.08
C VAL A 10 -7.69 3.31 0.60
N LEU A 11 -8.54 2.84 1.51
CA LEU A 11 -9.84 2.26 1.17
C LEU A 11 -10.77 3.28 0.52
N HIS A 12 -10.80 4.51 1.03
CA HIS A 12 -11.56 5.60 0.43
C HIS A 12 -11.09 5.94 -0.99
N VAL A 13 -9.77 6.03 -1.21
CA VAL A 13 -9.20 6.25 -2.56
C VAL A 13 -9.51 5.06 -3.47
N SER A 14 -9.41 3.84 -2.95
CA SER A 14 -9.72 2.62 -3.69
C SER A 14 -11.20 2.57 -4.11
N GLY A 15 -12.11 3.00 -3.24
CA GLY A 15 -13.53 3.16 -3.58
C GLY A 15 -13.76 4.22 -4.67
N GLN A 16 -13.03 5.34 -4.64
CA GLN A 16 -13.09 6.32 -5.72
C GLN A 16 -12.56 5.77 -7.06
N ILE A 17 -11.54 4.90 -7.00
CA ILE A 17 -11.02 4.19 -8.18
C ILE A 17 -12.09 3.24 -8.74
N ASP A 18 -12.80 2.50 -7.88
CA ASP A 18 -13.89 1.61 -8.31
C ASP A 18 -15.01 2.37 -9.01
N ILE A 19 -15.46 3.47 -8.42
CA ILE A 19 -16.48 4.35 -9.03
C ILE A 19 -15.99 4.85 -10.39
N MET A 20 -14.72 5.27 -10.51
CA MET A 20 -14.16 5.70 -11.80
C MET A 20 -14.17 4.57 -12.83
N CYS A 21 -13.85 3.34 -12.43
CA CYS A 21 -13.85 2.17 -13.32
C CYS A 21 -15.28 1.84 -13.80
N GLU A 22 -16.28 1.99 -12.95
CA GLU A 22 -17.70 1.79 -13.30
C GLU A 22 -18.24 2.87 -14.24
N GLU A 23 -17.88 4.13 -13.99
CA GLU A 23 -18.19 5.26 -14.88
C GLU A 23 -17.56 5.07 -16.27
N LEU A 24 -16.31 4.59 -16.33
CA LEU A 24 -15.64 4.24 -17.59
C LEU A 24 -16.42 3.19 -18.39
N LYS A 25 -16.87 2.12 -17.73
CA LYS A 25 -17.67 1.06 -18.35
C LYS A 25 -19.04 1.58 -18.83
N THR A 26 -19.67 2.49 -18.07
CA THR A 26 -20.97 3.06 -18.42
C THR A 26 -20.89 4.02 -19.60
N ILE A 27 -19.85 4.85 -19.68
CA ILE A 27 -19.60 5.75 -20.83
C ILE A 27 -19.40 4.92 -22.10
N SER A 28 -18.67 3.81 -21.98
CA SER A 28 -18.42 2.88 -23.06
C SER A 28 -19.67 2.18 -23.59
N SER A 29 -20.65 1.85 -22.73
CA SER A 29 -21.83 1.07 -23.15
C SER A 29 -22.95 1.93 -23.75
N THR A 30 -22.96 3.23 -23.49
CA THR A 30 -24.12 4.07 -23.79
C THR A 30 -24.11 4.65 -25.23
N CYS A 31 -23.01 4.54 -26.00
CA CYS A 31 -22.82 5.07 -27.37
C CYS A 31 -23.24 6.55 -27.62
N LYS A 32 -23.67 7.27 -26.59
CA LYS A 32 -24.06 8.68 -26.55
C LYS A 32 -23.32 9.33 -25.38
N SER A 33 -22.01 9.34 -25.47
CA SER A 33 -21.17 9.98 -24.48
C SER A 33 -21.27 11.50 -24.65
N ASN A 34 -21.81 12.14 -23.63
CA ASN A 34 -21.98 13.59 -23.61
C ASN A 34 -20.62 14.21 -23.22
N PRO A 35 -20.16 15.31 -23.85
CA PRO A 35 -18.91 15.98 -23.47
C PRO A 35 -18.84 16.45 -22.00
N SER A 36 -19.97 16.47 -21.28
CA SER A 36 -20.01 16.69 -19.83
C SER A 36 -19.54 15.47 -19.03
N SER A 37 -19.86 14.25 -19.46
CA SER A 37 -19.51 13.00 -18.77
C SER A 37 -18.00 12.74 -18.85
N THR A 38 -17.38 13.00 -20.00
CA THR A 38 -15.92 12.84 -20.20
C THR A 38 -15.12 13.86 -19.39
N LYS A 39 -15.61 15.10 -19.30
CA LYS A 39 -15.03 16.13 -18.42
C LYS A 39 -15.14 15.74 -16.94
N SER A 40 -16.27 15.15 -16.53
CA SER A 40 -16.45 14.64 -15.17
C SER A 40 -15.45 13.53 -14.85
N LEU A 41 -15.28 12.57 -15.77
CA LEU A 41 -14.33 11.48 -15.64
C LEU A 41 -12.88 11.97 -15.48
N VAL A 42 -12.44 12.92 -16.30
CA VAL A 42 -11.10 13.52 -16.20
C VAL A 42 -10.92 14.23 -14.85
N LYS A 43 -11.93 14.98 -14.40
CA LYS A 43 -11.88 15.63 -13.07
C LYS A 43 -11.78 14.62 -11.95
N LEU A 44 -12.53 13.50 -12.03
CA LEU A 44 -12.48 12.43 -11.05
C LEU A 44 -11.09 11.79 -11.01
N HIS A 45 -10.52 11.44 -12.18
CA HIS A 45 -9.17 10.88 -12.28
C HIS A 45 -8.11 11.83 -11.70
N GLN A 46 -8.18 13.13 -12.02
CA GLN A 46 -7.28 14.13 -11.45
C GLN A 46 -7.44 14.28 -9.94
N LYS A 47 -8.68 14.19 -9.42
CA LYS A 47 -8.95 14.22 -7.98
C LYS A 47 -8.35 13.02 -7.26
N ILE A 48 -8.48 11.81 -7.82
CA ILE A 48 -7.86 10.58 -7.29
C ILE A 48 -6.33 10.73 -7.23
N ILE A 49 -5.72 11.20 -8.33
CA ILE A 49 -4.27 11.43 -8.39
C ILE A 49 -3.83 12.47 -7.35
N SER A 50 -4.55 13.59 -7.25
CA SER A 50 -4.25 14.66 -6.29
C SER A 50 -4.34 14.16 -4.85
N LEU A 51 -5.42 13.41 -4.53
CA LEU A 51 -5.61 12.82 -3.21
C LEU A 51 -4.49 11.81 -2.87
N SER A 52 -4.14 10.94 -3.82
CA SER A 52 -3.05 9.98 -3.63
C SER A 52 -1.69 10.67 -3.42
N ASN A 53 -1.38 11.72 -4.19
CA ASN A 53 -0.13 12.48 -4.01
C ASN A 53 -0.08 13.19 -2.64
N ASN A 54 -1.23 13.67 -2.14
CA ASN A 54 -1.32 14.27 -0.82
C ASN A 54 -1.11 13.22 0.28
N ILE A 55 -1.70 12.03 0.12
CA ILE A 55 -1.47 10.88 1.03
C ILE A 55 0.01 10.50 1.02
N GLU A 56 0.62 10.32 -0.15
CA GLU A 56 2.04 10.01 -0.29
C GLU A 56 2.90 11.05 0.44
N LYS A 57 2.74 12.35 0.15
CA LYS A 57 3.53 13.41 0.78
C LYS A 57 3.40 13.43 2.30
N PHE A 58 2.19 13.23 2.82
CA PHE A 58 1.95 13.26 4.25
C PHE A 58 2.51 12.00 4.94
N PHE A 59 2.25 10.82 4.37
CA PHE A 59 2.65 9.55 4.98
C PHE A 59 4.08 9.14 4.67
N SER A 60 4.77 9.77 3.72
CA SER A 60 6.10 9.31 3.32
C SER A 60 7.12 9.40 4.45
N PHE A 61 7.20 10.54 5.11
CA PHE A 61 8.07 10.72 6.27
C PHE A 61 7.62 9.86 7.46
N VAL A 62 6.31 9.80 7.70
CA VAL A 62 5.73 9.00 8.78
C VAL A 62 6.04 7.50 8.60
N ALA A 63 5.94 6.99 7.38
CA ALA A 63 6.24 5.62 7.03
C ALA A 63 7.72 5.27 7.27
N LEU A 64 8.63 6.19 6.95
CA LEU A 64 10.05 6.01 7.23
C LEU A 64 10.30 5.89 8.73
N LEU A 65 9.73 6.77 9.55
CA LEU A 65 9.85 6.69 11.01
C LEU A 65 9.24 5.39 11.56
N GLN A 66 8.07 5.00 11.07
CA GLN A 66 7.40 3.76 11.46
C GLN A 66 8.25 2.53 11.12
N PHE A 67 8.92 2.50 9.97
CA PHE A 67 9.78 1.38 9.57
C PHE A 67 11.06 1.28 10.41
N ILE A 68 11.70 2.41 10.72
CA ILE A 68 12.85 2.41 11.63
C ILE A 68 12.41 1.89 13.00
N TRP A 69 11.30 2.37 13.52
CA TRP A 69 10.76 1.95 14.81
C TRP A 69 10.39 0.46 14.83
N ASN A 70 9.63 -0.01 13.83
CA ASN A 70 9.25 -1.42 13.71
C ASN A 70 10.48 -2.33 13.62
N THR A 71 11.50 -1.95 12.85
CA THR A 71 12.75 -2.72 12.74
C THR A 71 13.43 -2.84 14.09
N LEU A 72 13.62 -1.72 14.83
CA LEU A 72 14.25 -1.73 16.15
C LEU A 72 13.49 -2.59 17.15
N VAL A 73 12.17 -2.48 17.19
CA VAL A 73 11.31 -3.25 18.10
C VAL A 73 11.32 -4.74 17.76
N ILE A 74 11.15 -5.09 16.48
CA ILE A 74 11.18 -6.49 16.00
C ILE A 74 12.53 -7.13 16.30
N CYS A 75 13.65 -6.44 16.04
CA CYS A 75 14.99 -6.92 16.38
C CYS A 75 15.15 -7.17 17.88
N SER A 76 14.74 -6.21 18.71
CA SER A 76 14.92 -6.27 20.16
C SER A 76 14.09 -7.40 20.78
N ILE A 77 12.81 -7.49 20.41
CA ILE A 77 11.91 -8.55 20.91
C ILE A 77 12.33 -9.90 20.34
N GLY A 78 12.67 -9.97 19.05
CA GLY A 78 13.14 -11.20 18.41
C GLY A 78 14.40 -11.76 19.08
N PHE A 79 15.35 -10.91 19.43
CA PHE A 79 16.53 -11.31 20.21
C PHE A 79 16.17 -11.84 21.61
N MET A 80 15.27 -11.16 22.32
CA MET A 80 14.77 -11.64 23.63
C MET A 80 14.07 -13.00 23.52
N VAL A 81 13.32 -13.23 22.44
CA VAL A 81 12.70 -14.54 22.16
C VAL A 81 13.78 -15.61 21.99
N VAL A 82 14.84 -15.33 21.21
CA VAL A 82 15.93 -16.30 20.98
C VAL A 82 16.66 -16.64 22.28
N ILE A 83 17.06 -15.64 23.09
CA ILE A 83 17.71 -15.91 24.39
C ILE A 83 16.78 -16.71 25.31
N SER A 84 15.50 -16.35 25.36
CA SER A 84 14.53 -17.03 26.24
C SER A 84 14.36 -18.52 25.88
N LEU A 85 14.55 -18.88 24.60
CA LEU A 85 14.52 -20.27 24.14
C LEU A 85 15.76 -21.05 24.57
N ASP A 86 16.93 -20.40 24.63
CA ASP A 86 18.20 -21.02 25.01
C ASP A 86 18.30 -21.23 26.53
N THR A 87 17.74 -20.31 27.34
CA THR A 87 17.73 -20.44 28.79
C THR A 87 16.74 -21.52 29.29
N ASN A 88 17.27 -22.55 29.97
CA ASN A 88 16.49 -23.67 30.54
C ASN A 88 15.77 -23.30 31.85
N THR A 89 14.85 -22.35 31.83
CA THR A 89 14.12 -21.94 33.05
C THR A 89 12.79 -22.68 33.17
N GLU A 90 12.46 -23.23 34.34
CA GLU A 90 11.27 -24.08 34.57
C GLU A 90 9.92 -23.38 34.35
N SER A 91 9.89 -22.05 34.19
CA SER A 91 8.71 -21.25 33.81
C SER A 91 8.66 -20.88 32.31
N LYS A 92 9.16 -21.75 31.42
CA LYS A 92 9.25 -21.52 29.97
C LYS A 92 7.98 -20.99 29.31
N SER A 93 6.81 -21.50 29.70
CA SER A 93 5.54 -21.17 29.02
C SER A 93 5.12 -19.69 29.21
N GLY A 94 5.15 -19.18 30.44
CA GLY A 94 4.66 -17.83 30.74
C GLY A 94 5.55 -16.72 30.16
N VAL A 95 6.87 -16.88 30.26
CA VAL A 95 7.85 -15.89 29.77
C VAL A 95 7.91 -15.89 28.24
N MET A 96 7.79 -17.04 27.59
CA MET A 96 7.78 -17.14 26.13
C MET A 96 6.53 -16.48 25.52
N ILE A 97 5.36 -16.67 26.12
CA ILE A 97 4.11 -16.02 25.69
C ILE A 97 4.23 -14.50 25.80
N GLN A 98 4.90 -13.99 26.83
CA GLN A 98 5.09 -12.55 27.05
C GLN A 98 5.86 -11.85 25.92
N PHE A 99 6.75 -12.54 25.21
CA PHE A 99 7.52 -11.96 24.10
C PHE A 99 6.96 -12.30 22.71
N ILE A 100 6.41 -13.51 22.52
CA ILE A 100 5.86 -13.93 21.22
C ILE A 100 4.61 -13.12 20.85
N ILE A 101 3.69 -12.87 21.80
CA ILE A 101 2.47 -12.13 21.50
C ILE A 101 2.78 -10.71 21.01
N PRO A 102 3.61 -9.90 21.71
CA PRO A 102 4.03 -8.60 21.20
C PRO A 102 4.78 -8.66 19.87
N TYR A 103 5.64 -9.67 19.67
CA TYR A 103 6.36 -9.86 18.41
C TYR A 103 5.40 -10.02 17.23
N LEU A 104 4.41 -10.89 17.37
CA LEU A 104 3.37 -11.10 16.36
C LEU A 104 2.53 -9.84 16.16
N ALA A 105 2.16 -9.15 17.25
CA ALA A 105 1.37 -7.93 17.17
C ALA A 105 2.08 -6.83 16.34
N VAL A 106 3.36 -6.55 16.62
CA VAL A 106 4.14 -5.55 15.88
C VAL A 106 4.38 -5.99 14.43
N THR A 107 4.58 -7.29 14.20
CA THR A 107 4.74 -7.82 12.83
C THR A 107 3.47 -7.67 12.01
N ILE A 108 2.31 -7.99 12.59
CA ILE A 108 1.00 -7.78 11.96
C ILE A 108 0.75 -6.30 11.70
N GLU A 109 1.13 -5.43 12.65
CA GLU A 109 1.03 -3.99 12.48
C GLU A 109 1.81 -3.49 11.26
N ALA A 110 3.08 -3.89 11.15
CA ALA A 110 3.94 -3.58 10.02
C ALA A 110 3.39 -4.15 8.69
N PHE A 111 2.85 -5.36 8.73
CA PHE A 111 2.23 -6.01 7.57
C PHE A 111 1.02 -5.23 7.07
N VAL A 112 0.08 -4.86 7.95
CA VAL A 112 -1.13 -4.09 7.57
C VAL A 112 -0.75 -2.76 6.90
N PHE A 113 0.29 -2.10 7.42
CA PHE A 113 0.76 -0.84 6.86
C PHE A 113 1.33 -0.99 5.44
N CYS A 114 2.16 -2.01 5.21
CA CYS A 114 2.70 -2.30 3.87
C CYS A 114 1.63 -2.81 2.90
N PHE A 115 0.69 -3.63 3.41
CA PHE A 115 -0.44 -4.13 2.65
C PHE A 115 -1.32 -3.00 2.13
N ALA A 116 -1.55 -1.95 2.93
CA ALA A 116 -2.31 -0.78 2.47
C ALA A 116 -1.66 -0.10 1.26
N GLY A 117 -0.33 0.06 1.25
CA GLY A 117 0.40 0.61 0.10
C GLY A 117 0.32 -0.29 -1.14
N GLU A 118 0.52 -1.59 -0.96
CA GLU A 118 0.40 -2.60 -2.03
C GLU A 118 -1.01 -2.62 -2.64
N TYR A 119 -2.03 -2.58 -1.78
CA TYR A 119 -3.42 -2.58 -2.18
C TYR A 119 -3.76 -1.34 -3.03
N LEU A 120 -3.33 -0.15 -2.61
CA LEU A 120 -3.52 1.08 -3.39
C LEU A 120 -2.81 1.00 -4.75
N SER A 121 -1.55 0.54 -4.75
CA SER A 121 -0.75 0.38 -5.97
C SER A 121 -1.41 -0.57 -6.96
N THR A 122 -1.89 -1.71 -6.47
CA THR A 122 -2.62 -2.71 -7.27
C THR A 122 -3.93 -2.16 -7.79
N LYS A 123 -4.72 -1.49 -6.94
CA LYS A 123 -5.99 -0.88 -7.35
C LYS A 123 -5.78 0.22 -8.39
N SER A 124 -4.70 0.99 -8.29
CA SER A 124 -4.41 2.04 -9.28
C SER A 124 -4.21 1.51 -10.71
N ARG A 125 -3.74 0.27 -10.85
CA ARG A 125 -3.59 -0.39 -12.17
C ARG A 125 -4.93 -0.69 -12.83
N SER A 126 -5.96 -1.03 -12.04
CA SER A 126 -7.27 -1.39 -12.58
C SER A 126 -7.94 -0.25 -13.37
N ILE A 127 -7.53 1.01 -13.14
CA ILE A 127 -7.96 2.15 -13.95
C ILE A 127 -7.52 1.98 -15.40
N GLY A 128 -6.26 1.58 -15.62
CA GLY A 128 -5.72 1.34 -16.95
C GLY A 128 -6.41 0.17 -17.63
N ASP A 129 -6.62 -0.91 -16.90
CA ASP A 129 -7.29 -2.11 -17.42
C ASP A 129 -8.75 -1.80 -17.80
N ALA A 130 -9.51 -1.14 -16.93
CA ALA A 130 -10.89 -0.73 -17.20
C ALA A 130 -10.99 0.26 -18.37
N ALA A 131 -10.02 1.17 -18.50
CA ALA A 131 -9.95 2.08 -19.63
C ALA A 131 -9.61 1.35 -20.95
N TYR A 132 -8.79 0.31 -20.89
CA TYR A 132 -8.44 -0.50 -22.06
C TYR A 132 -9.61 -1.41 -22.51
N GLU A 133 -10.34 -1.99 -21.56
CA GLU A 133 -11.52 -2.82 -21.80
C GLU A 133 -12.75 -2.04 -22.29
N ALA A 134 -12.72 -0.71 -22.22
CA ALA A 134 -13.77 0.12 -22.79
C ALA A 134 -13.90 -0.14 -24.31
N VAL A 135 -15.13 -0.08 -24.82
CA VAL A 135 -15.53 -0.13 -26.24
C VAL A 135 -15.09 1.17 -26.93
N TRP A 136 -13.78 1.39 -26.98
CA TRP A 136 -13.16 2.62 -27.47
C TRP A 136 -13.40 2.87 -28.96
N TYR A 137 -13.69 1.82 -29.73
CA TYR A 137 -13.95 1.94 -31.17
C TYR A 137 -15.32 2.56 -31.49
N ASP A 138 -16.25 2.58 -30.53
CA ASP A 138 -17.56 3.22 -30.67
C ASP A 138 -17.58 4.67 -30.12
N LEU A 139 -16.47 5.12 -29.52
CA LEU A 139 -16.34 6.47 -28.98
C LEU A 139 -15.95 7.50 -30.05
N SER A 140 -16.23 8.77 -29.79
CA SER A 140 -15.76 9.84 -30.67
C SER A 140 -14.24 10.03 -30.59
N ILE A 141 -13.62 10.58 -31.64
CA ILE A 141 -12.16 10.80 -31.71
C ILE A 141 -11.63 11.59 -30.50
N SER A 142 -12.40 12.59 -30.04
CA SER A 142 -12.06 13.39 -28.87
C SER A 142 -11.98 12.55 -27.59
N GLU A 143 -12.81 11.52 -27.47
CA GLU A 143 -12.91 10.67 -26.29
C GLU A 143 -11.88 9.56 -26.31
N CYS A 144 -11.60 8.99 -27.47
CA CYS A 144 -10.47 8.09 -27.67
C CYS A 144 -9.15 8.75 -27.24
N ARG A 145 -8.97 10.04 -27.55
CA ARG A 145 -7.80 10.81 -27.09
C ARG A 145 -7.76 10.95 -25.58
N ILE A 146 -8.90 11.25 -24.93
CA ILE A 146 -8.99 11.35 -23.47
C ILE A 146 -8.65 10.01 -22.82
N LEU A 147 -9.23 8.92 -23.33
CA LEU A 147 -9.01 7.56 -22.83
C LEU A 147 -7.53 7.17 -22.95
N LEU A 148 -6.89 7.51 -24.08
CA LEU A 148 -5.46 7.31 -24.26
C LEU A 148 -4.64 8.04 -23.19
N PHE A 149 -4.97 9.29 -22.85
CA PHE A 149 -4.30 10.01 -21.77
C PHE A 149 -4.53 9.37 -20.40
N VAL A 150 -5.72 8.84 -20.13
CA VAL A 150 -6.02 8.11 -18.89
C VAL A 150 -5.18 6.84 -18.80
N ILE A 151 -5.10 6.05 -19.88
CA ILE A 151 -4.28 4.83 -19.95
C ILE A 151 -2.79 5.17 -19.78
N LEU A 152 -2.29 6.20 -20.46
CA LEU A 152 -0.89 6.63 -20.34
C LEU A 152 -0.58 7.05 -18.90
N ARG A 153 -1.49 7.79 -18.26
CA ARG A 153 -1.30 8.27 -16.89
C ARG A 153 -1.38 7.17 -15.85
N SER A 154 -2.23 6.16 -16.05
CA SER A 154 -2.41 5.03 -15.12
C SER A 154 -1.22 4.06 -15.12
N GLN A 155 -0.38 4.06 -16.17
CA GLN A 155 0.89 3.30 -16.17
C GLN A 155 1.81 3.70 -15.01
N LYS A 156 1.77 4.97 -14.58
CA LYS A 156 2.42 5.41 -13.35
C LYS A 156 1.50 5.14 -12.16
N ARG A 157 1.76 4.00 -11.51
CA ARG A 157 1.06 3.53 -10.30
C ARG A 157 1.02 4.61 -9.22
N LEU A 158 -0.06 4.58 -8.46
CA LEU A 158 -0.21 5.36 -7.24
C LEU A 158 0.37 4.56 -6.08
N THR A 159 1.61 4.85 -5.70
CA THR A 159 2.32 4.20 -4.60
C THR A 159 2.53 5.18 -3.45
N ILE A 160 2.67 4.64 -2.25
CA ILE A 160 3.14 5.38 -1.08
C ILE A 160 4.60 4.95 -0.87
N THR A 161 5.51 5.89 -0.66
CA THR A 161 6.93 5.60 -0.44
C THR A 161 7.31 5.91 1.01
N ALA A 162 8.21 5.14 1.61
CA ALA A 162 8.84 5.44 2.89
C ALA A 162 10.04 6.36 2.64
N GLY A 163 9.85 7.66 2.87
CA GLY A 163 10.87 8.70 2.72
C GLY A 163 11.53 8.77 1.34
N ASN A 164 10.83 8.38 0.27
CA ASN A 164 11.37 8.21 -1.09
C ASN A 164 12.51 7.18 -1.22
N VAL A 165 12.74 6.33 -0.21
CA VAL A 165 13.79 5.30 -0.23
C VAL A 165 13.24 3.96 -0.70
N MET A 166 12.03 3.61 -0.27
CA MET A 166 11.42 2.30 -0.52
C MET A 166 9.91 2.44 -0.70
N ASP A 167 9.31 1.67 -1.60
CA ASP A 167 7.85 1.62 -1.73
C ASP A 167 7.22 0.88 -0.53
N LEU A 168 6.05 1.33 -0.08
CA LEU A 168 5.21 0.57 0.85
C LEU A 168 4.58 -0.58 0.06
N SER A 169 5.27 -1.72 0.07
CA SER A 169 4.89 -2.93 -0.64
C SER A 169 5.14 -4.16 0.22
N LEU A 170 4.57 -5.30 -0.19
CA LEU A 170 4.88 -6.60 0.44
C LEU A 170 6.37 -6.97 0.31
N GLU A 171 7.01 -6.52 -0.77
CA GLU A 171 8.46 -6.64 -0.97
C GLU A 171 9.24 -5.81 0.05
N GLY A 172 8.79 -4.58 0.34
CA GLY A 172 9.35 -3.74 1.39
C GLY A 172 9.23 -4.37 2.78
N PHE A 173 8.07 -4.94 3.11
CA PHE A 173 7.87 -5.70 4.34
C PHE A 173 8.84 -6.89 4.45
N THR A 174 8.98 -7.66 3.38
CA THR A 174 9.90 -8.81 3.35
C THR A 174 11.35 -8.37 3.54
N SER A 175 11.75 -7.24 2.97
CA SER A 175 13.08 -6.67 3.13
C SER A 175 13.35 -6.27 4.58
N ILE A 176 12.37 -5.65 5.26
CA ILE A 176 12.45 -5.33 6.69
C ILE A 176 12.61 -6.60 7.53
N MET A 177 11.78 -7.62 7.28
CA MET A 177 11.87 -8.88 8.03
C MET A 177 13.22 -9.59 7.85
N LYS A 178 13.76 -9.60 6.64
CA LYS A 178 15.11 -10.14 6.35
C LYS A 178 16.21 -9.36 7.08
N ALA A 179 16.11 -8.03 7.07
CA ALA A 179 17.05 -7.17 7.79
C ALA A 179 16.99 -7.47 9.30
N SER A 180 15.78 -7.52 9.88
CA SER A 180 15.60 -7.83 11.30
C SER A 180 16.16 -9.20 11.69
N ALA A 181 15.88 -10.24 10.90
CA ALA A 181 16.41 -11.58 11.14
C ALA A 181 17.95 -11.62 11.07
N SER A 182 18.54 -10.85 10.14
CA SER A 182 20.00 -10.72 10.02
C SER A 182 20.59 -10.06 11.27
N TYR A 183 19.99 -8.96 11.75
CA TYR A 183 20.43 -8.29 12.98
C TYR A 183 20.29 -9.18 14.22
N ILE A 184 19.18 -9.92 14.36
CA ILE A 184 18.99 -10.89 15.44
C ILE A 184 20.08 -11.95 15.41
N SER A 185 20.41 -12.47 14.23
CA SER A 185 21.47 -13.48 14.07
C SER A 185 22.84 -12.96 14.49
N VAL A 186 23.17 -11.73 14.13
CA VAL A 186 24.43 -11.07 14.55
C VAL A 186 24.46 -10.86 16.06
N LEU A 187 23.37 -10.34 16.65
CA LEU A 187 23.28 -10.13 18.09
C LEU A 187 23.42 -11.46 18.86
N HIS A 188 22.80 -12.52 18.37
CA HIS A 188 22.92 -13.86 18.94
C HIS A 188 24.32 -14.47 18.78
N ALA A 189 25.07 -14.13 17.73
CA ALA A 189 26.44 -14.60 17.57
C ALA A 189 27.45 -13.83 18.45
N MET A 190 27.11 -12.60 18.87
CA MET A 190 27.96 -11.75 19.69
C MET A 190 27.78 -11.96 21.21
N TYR A 191 26.61 -12.45 21.63
CA TYR A 191 26.26 -12.74 23.02
C TYR A 191 26.43 -14.23 23.31
#